data_AF-X1JFV2-F1
#
_entry.id   AF-X1JFV2-F1
#
_cell.length_a   1.000
_cell.length_b   1.000
_cell.length_c   1.000
_cell.angle_alpha   90.00
_cell.angle_beta   90.00
_cell.angle_gamma   90.00
#
_symmetry.space_group_name_H-M   'P 1'
#
loop_
_entity.id
_entity.type
_entity.pdbx_description
1 polymer ?
#
loop_
_entity_poly.entity_id
_entity_poly.type
_entity_poly.pdbx_seq_one_letter_code
_entity_poly.pdbx_strand_id
1 'polypeptide(L)'
;KAKKAKEIGLVNKVYPDSKLEEETYRIARHIGEHSMMVLKFIKNAVRISYQLNTNSGFAYEKKLLALCFNTKEKDEGVKRFLKKEGF
;
A
#
# COMPACT_ATOMS: atom_id res chain seq x y z
N LYS A 1 -5.22 17.93 -20.33
CA LYS A 1 -3.89 18.29 -19.77
C LYS A 1 -3.74 17.62 -18.39
N ALA A 2 -2.53 17.19 -18.02
CA ALA A 2 -2.24 16.38 -16.83
C ALA A 2 -2.89 16.86 -15.51
N LYS A 3 -3.03 18.17 -15.31
CA LYS A 3 -3.72 18.75 -14.13
C LYS A 3 -5.17 18.26 -13.99
N LYS A 4 -5.93 18.23 -15.08
CA LYS A 4 -7.32 17.75 -15.08
C LYS A 4 -7.42 16.25 -14.78
N ALA A 5 -6.44 15.45 -15.22
CA ALA A 5 -6.36 14.03 -14.88
C ALA A 5 -6.14 13.81 -13.37
N LYS A 6 -5.36 14.69 -12.73
CA LYS A 6 -5.18 14.68 -11.27
C LYS A 6 -6.46 15.07 -10.54
N GLU A 7 -7.14 16.12 -11.00
CA GLU A 7 -8.39 16.61 -10.40
C GLU A 7 -9.50 15.55 -10.37
N ILE A 8 -9.63 14.76 -11.43
CA ILE A 8 -10.63 13.68 -11.50
C ILE A 8 -10.17 12.36 -10.84
N GLY A 9 -8.96 12.32 -10.29
CA GLY A 9 -8.41 11.12 -9.63
C GLY A 9 -7.88 10.03 -10.56
N LEU A 10 -7.69 10.31 -11.86
CA LEU A 10 -7.10 9.36 -12.80
C LEU A 10 -5.59 9.14 -12.55
N VAL A 11 -4.90 10.18 -12.06
CA VAL A 11 -3.49 10.10 -11.63
C VAL A 11 -3.34 10.69 -10.23
N ASN A 12 -2.48 10.09 -9.39
CA ASN A 12 -2.28 10.58 -8.03
C ASN A 12 -1.46 11.89 -7.98
N LYS A 13 -0.46 12.02 -8.86
CA LYS A 13 0.51 13.12 -8.87
C LYS A 13 0.87 13.53 -10.29
N VAL A 14 1.33 14.77 -10.45
CA VAL A 14 1.79 15.35 -11.71
C VAL A 14 3.10 16.06 -11.42
N TYR A 15 4.12 15.77 -12.23
CA TYR A 15 5.46 16.31 -12.09
C TYR A 15 5.92 16.95 -13.42
N PRO A 16 6.87 17.90 -13.38
CA PRO A 16 7.62 18.28 -14.57
C PRO A 16 8.34 17.06 -15.16
N ASP A 17 8.51 17.06 -16.48
CA ASP A 17 9.13 15.94 -17.22
C ASP A 17 10.50 15.55 -16.63
N SER A 18 11.34 16.55 -16.33
CA SER A 18 12.67 16.36 -15.73
C SER A 18 12.68 15.70 -14.35
N LYS A 19 11.56 15.65 -13.63
CA LYS A 19 11.43 15.02 -12.31
C LYS A 19 10.60 13.74 -12.32
N LEU A 20 9.98 13.39 -13.45
CA LEU A 20 9.03 12.29 -13.53
C LEU A 20 9.69 10.95 -13.20
N GLU A 21 10.87 10.71 -13.76
CA GLU A 21 11.60 9.46 -13.56
C GLU A 21 12.05 9.28 -12.11
N GLU A 22 12.70 10.31 -11.55
CA GLU A 22 13.16 10.32 -10.16
C GLU A 22 12.01 10.00 -9.19
N GLU A 23 10.89 10.70 -9.33
CA GLU A 23 9.73 10.54 -8.45
C GLU A 23 9.04 9.19 -8.64
N THR A 24 8.99 8.68 -9.87
CA THR A 24 8.46 7.34 -10.17
C THR A 24 9.28 6.28 -9.46
N TYR A 25 10.60 6.30 -9.60
CA TYR A 25 11.47 5.31 -8.96
C TYR A 25 11.51 5.48 -7.45
N ARG A 26 11.38 6.70 -6.92
CA ARG A 26 11.25 6.93 -5.48
C ARG A 26 10.05 6.18 -4.91
N ILE A 27 8.90 6.27 -5.57
CA ILE A 27 7.68 5.55 -5.16
C ILE A 27 7.85 4.04 -5.34
N ALA A 28 8.42 3.60 -6.47
CA ALA A 28 8.63 2.18 -6.74
C ALA A 28 9.55 1.53 -5.70
N ARG A 29 10.65 2.20 -5.32
CA ARG A 29 11.56 1.75 -4.26
C ARG A 29 10.84 1.66 -2.92
N HIS A 30 10.09 2.69 -2.55
CA HIS A 30 9.33 2.68 -1.31
C HIS A 30 8.32 1.53 -1.24
N ILE A 31 7.61 1.25 -2.33
CA ILE A 31 6.72 0.08 -2.40
C ILE A 31 7.54 -1.22 -2.28
N GLY A 32 8.70 -1.29 -2.93
CA GLY A 32 9.60 -2.44 -2.91
C GLY A 32 10.26 -2.75 -1.55
N GLU A 33 10.25 -1.81 -0.61
CA GLU A 33 10.71 -2.01 0.77
C GLU A 33 9.80 -2.96 1.56
N HIS A 34 8.59 -3.24 1.06
CA HIS A 34 7.59 -4.05 1.74
C HIS A 34 7.52 -5.49 1.20
N SER A 35 7.08 -6.41 2.06
CA SER A 35 6.87 -7.81 1.68
C SER A 35 5.89 -7.94 0.51
N MET A 36 6.30 -8.66 -0.54
CA MET A 36 5.46 -8.94 -1.70
C MET A 36 4.16 -9.66 -1.30
N MET A 37 4.20 -10.51 -0.27
CA MET A 37 3.00 -11.19 0.23
C MET A 37 2.01 -10.18 0.83
N VAL A 38 2.50 -9.27 1.67
CA VAL A 38 1.69 -8.22 2.30
C VAL A 38 1.08 -7.28 1.25
N LEU A 39 1.88 -6.85 0.25
CA LEU A 39 1.39 -6.03 -0.85
C LEU A 39 0.25 -6.71 -1.65
N LYS A 40 0.36 -8.02 -1.89
CA LYS A 40 -0.70 -8.81 -2.55
C LYS A 40 -1.97 -8.84 -1.70
N PHE A 41 -1.85 -9.04 -0.38
CA PHE A 41 -3.00 -9.03 0.52
C PHE A 41 -3.69 -7.66 0.54
N ILE A 42 -2.95 -6.56 0.69
CA ILE A 42 -3.51 -5.20 0.68
C ILE A 42 -4.25 -4.93 -0.64
N LYS A 43 -3.63 -5.27 -1.78
CA LYS A 43 -4.26 -5.06 -3.10
C LYS A 43 -5.55 -5.87 -3.27
N ASN A 44 -5.57 -7.10 -2.78
CA ASN A 44 -6.76 -7.95 -2.83
C ASN A 44 -7.84 -7.48 -1.85
N ALA A 45 -7.47 -7.00 -0.66
CA ALA A 45 -8.38 -6.44 0.33
C ALA A 45 -9.20 -5.29 -0.26
N VAL A 46 -8.51 -4.30 -0.81
CA VAL A 46 -9.14 -3.11 -1.43
C VAL A 46 -9.99 -3.50 -2.64
N ARG A 47 -9.50 -4.41 -3.50
CA ARG A 47 -10.27 -4.81 -4.69
C ARG A 47 -11.57 -5.52 -4.33
N ILE A 48 -11.52 -6.40 -3.34
CA ILE A 48 -12.69 -7.19 -2.94
C ILE A 48 -13.64 -6.36 -2.08
N SER A 49 -13.14 -5.46 -1.23
CA SER A 49 -14.01 -4.59 -0.43
C SER A 49 -14.91 -3.70 -1.29
N TYR A 50 -14.45 -3.30 -2.49
CA TYR A 50 -15.29 -2.61 -3.48
C TYR A 50 -16.45 -3.45 -4.05
N GLN A 51 -16.38 -4.77 -3.97
CA GLN A 51 -17.40 -5.69 -4.49
C GLN A 51 -18.35 -6.21 -3.39
N LEU A 52 -18.01 -5.95 -2.13
CA LEU A 52 -18.73 -6.45 -0.97
C LEU A 52 -19.55 -5.33 -0.32
N ASN A 53 -20.60 -5.72 0.40
CA ASN A 53 -21.19 -4.81 1.37
C ASN A 53 -20.20 -4.53 2.51
N THR A 54 -20.37 -3.39 3.18
CA THR A 54 -19.45 -2.88 4.22
C THR A 54 -19.08 -3.93 5.27
N ASN A 55 -20.06 -4.66 5.80
CA ASN A 55 -19.83 -5.67 6.84
C ASN A 55 -18.99 -6.86 6.33
N SER A 56 -19.26 -7.30 5.10
CA SER A 56 -18.50 -8.39 4.47
C SER A 56 -17.08 -7.93 4.10
N GLY A 57 -16.92 -6.67 3.69
CA GLY A 57 -15.62 -6.04 3.45
C GLY A 57 -14.77 -6.01 4.72
N PHE A 58 -15.30 -5.53 5.85
CA PHE A 58 -14.59 -5.53 7.12
C PHE A 58 -14.21 -6.93 7.61
N ALA A 59 -15.12 -7.90 7.45
CA ALA A 59 -14.81 -9.29 7.80
C ALA A 59 -13.66 -9.85 6.95
N TYR A 60 -13.62 -9.52 5.65
CA TYR A 60 -12.56 -9.91 4.75
C TYR A 60 -11.21 -9.26 5.10
N GLU A 61 -11.21 -7.95 5.39
CA GLU A 61 -10.02 -7.22 5.83
C GLU A 61 -9.46 -7.79 7.14
N LYS A 62 -10.32 -8.09 8.12
CA LYS A 62 -9.92 -8.71 9.38
C LYS A 62 -9.26 -10.07 9.17
N LYS A 63 -9.77 -10.87 8.22
CA LYS A 63 -9.17 -12.16 7.86
C LYS A 63 -7.78 -11.99 7.24
N LEU A 64 -7.62 -11.08 6.29
CA LEU A 64 -6.33 -10.80 5.67
C LEU A 64 -5.31 -10.24 6.68
N LEU A 65 -5.77 -9.37 7.58
CA LEU A 65 -4.94 -8.85 8.66
C LEU A 65 -4.46 -9.98 9.59
N ALA A 66 -5.35 -10.90 9.98
CA ALA A 66 -4.97 -12.05 10.79
C ALA A 66 -3.91 -12.93 10.11
N LEU A 67 -3.98 -13.10 8.78
CA LEU A 67 -2.95 -13.79 8.01
C LEU A 67 -1.61 -13.04 8.03
N CYS A 68 -1.62 -11.72 7.85
CA CYS A 68 -0.41 -10.88 7.98
C CYS A 68 0.21 -10.99 9.38
N PHE A 69 -0.60 -11.09 10.44
CA PHE A 69 -0.12 -11.19 11.81
C PHE A 69 0.61 -12.50 12.13
N ASN A 70 0.41 -13.53 11.31
CA ASN A 70 1.08 -14.82 11.44
C ASN A 70 2.39 -14.90 10.62
N THR A 71 2.82 -13.80 10.00
CA THR A 71 4.08 -13.79 9.22
C THR A 71 5.25 -13.27 10.05
N LYS A 72 6.46 -13.74 9.72
CA LYS A 72 7.69 -13.29 10.37
C LYS A 72 7.94 -11.79 10.16
N GLU A 73 7.49 -11.23 9.04
CA GLU A 73 7.65 -9.80 8.77
C GLU A 73 6.89 -8.92 9.75
N LYS A 74 5.73 -9.38 10.26
CA LYS A 74 5.02 -8.65 11.32
C LYS A 74 5.86 -8.60 12.60
N ASP A 75 6.49 -9.69 13.00
CA ASP A 75 7.27 -9.73 14.24
C ASP A 75 8.53 -8.85 14.14
N GLU A 76 9.18 -8.84 12.98
CA GLU A 76 10.30 -7.93 12.69
C GLU A 76 9.85 -6.47 12.66
N GLY A 77 8.72 -6.17 12.03
CA GLY A 77 8.13 -4.83 11.97
C GLY A 77 7.79 -4.29 13.35
N VAL A 78 7.15 -5.10 14.20
CA VAL A 78 6.84 -4.73 15.59
C VAL A 78 8.12 -4.51 16.40
N LYS A 79 9.15 -5.35 16.23
CA LYS A 79 10.44 -5.17 16.90
C LYS A 79 11.12 -3.87 16.48
N ARG A 80 11.14 -3.53 15.18
CA ARG A 80 11.69 -2.27 14.67
C ARG A 80 10.93 -1.06 15.25
N PHE A 81 9.60 -1.13 15.25
CA PHE A 81 8.75 -0.10 15.82
C PHE A 81 9.04 0.15 17.31
N LEU A 82 9.11 -0.93 18.11
CA LEU A 82 9.39 -0.84 19.55
C LEU A 82 10.81 -0.34 19.86
N LYS A 83 11.78 -0.64 18.99
CA LYS A 83 13.17 -0.19 19.14
C LYS A 83 13.41 1.26 18.68
N LYS A 84 12.42 1.92 18.06
CA LYS A 84 12.57 3.24 17.42
C LYS A 84 13.74 3.32 16.41
N GLU A 85 14.17 2.19 15.87
CA GLU A 85 15.17 2.16 14.80
C GLU A 85 14.45 2.23 13.46
N GLY A 86 14.53 3.39 12.81
CA GLY A 86 13.95 3.65 11.49
C GLY A 86 12.60 4.38 11.55
N PHE A 87 12.64 5.67 11.90
CA PHE A 87 11.79 6.70 11.29
C PHE A 87 12.68 7.57 10.39
#